data_AF-A0A9N9B6L6-F1
#
_entry.id   AF-A0A9N9B6L6-F1
#
_cell.length_a   1.000
_cell.length_b   1.000
_cell.length_c   1.000
_cell.angle_alpha   90.00
_cell.angle_beta   90.00
_cell.angle_gamma   90.00
#
_symmetry.space_group_name_H-M   'P 1'
#
loop_
_entity.id
_entity.type
_entity.pdbx_description
1 polymer ?
#
loop_
_entity_poly.entity_id
_entity_poly.type
_entity_poly.pdbx_seq_one_letter_code
_entity_poly.pdbx_strand_id
1 'polypeptide(L)'
;MVKFKISLWGKLMLASIVIYCISLTLLETLVIMFHLDFVSKFILTQNGDGISESDLIYHAIFIASLVFQVILCLDALIQKNSIQLKALLAFNIFSLAYAALQIQQHITLEEEGTSQAIFSPDDITKFPTPEFTKQYYIKKMRPIEYIIAGLVLGYSMILGLFSYKLMSEFGWENYKIYSGDLQVRNALLSLTLLQALIKLDVFLILSYALQLIPSKSIGYSDSKFETVSIFIGGFIILFMAWMVKILIPRTDGIDPYKFTRKLLFFTLSTTFVFISITIYYATICFKNMNRGVYVYTGYQSSVGPQDEGNRTSKRFSKISEVSEARKSIIILD
;
A
#
# COMPACT_ATOMS: atom_id res chain seq x y z
N MET A 1 -5.01 7.40 30.33
CA MET A 1 -4.06 7.22 29.21
C MET A 1 -3.66 5.74 29.17
N VAL A 2 -4.35 4.93 28.36
CA VAL A 2 -4.10 3.48 28.29
C VAL A 2 -2.72 3.27 27.66
N LYS A 3 -1.78 2.66 28.39
CA LYS A 3 -0.44 2.36 27.86
C LYS A 3 -0.58 1.38 26.69
N PHE A 4 -0.36 1.87 25.48
CA PHE A 4 -0.29 1.08 24.26
C PHE A 4 0.87 0.08 24.37
N LYS A 5 0.57 -1.17 24.75
CA LYS A 5 1.58 -2.22 24.90
C LYS A 5 1.59 -3.08 23.64
N ILE A 6 2.43 -2.72 22.68
CA ILE A 6 2.68 -3.54 21.47
C ILE A 6 3.29 -4.88 21.90
N SER A 7 2.78 -5.98 21.35
CA SER A 7 3.35 -7.32 21.57
C SER A 7 4.78 -7.41 21.03
N LEU A 8 5.55 -8.40 21.50
CA LEU A 8 6.92 -8.60 21.02
C LEU A 8 6.96 -8.77 19.49
N TRP A 9 6.03 -9.57 18.95
CA TRP A 9 5.90 -9.78 17.51
C TRP A 9 5.52 -8.52 16.74
N GLY A 10 4.68 -7.66 17.32
CA GLY A 10 4.37 -6.36 16.73
C GLY A 10 5.60 -5.45 16.63
N LYS A 11 6.45 -5.45 17.66
CA LYS A 11 7.72 -4.70 17.63
C LYS A 11 8.70 -5.26 16.61
N LEU A 12 8.81 -6.59 16.53
CA LEU A 12 9.69 -7.27 15.56
C LEU A 12 9.24 -7.02 14.12
N MET A 13 7.93 -7.08 13.85
CA MET A 13 7.36 -6.76 12.54
C MET A 13 7.59 -5.31 12.16
N LEU A 14 7.37 -4.36 13.09
CA LEU A 14 7.61 -2.95 12.82
C LEU A 14 9.09 -2.67 12.57
N ALA A 15 9.98 -3.27 13.35
CA ALA A 15 11.43 -3.13 13.12
C ALA A 15 11.83 -3.72 11.77
N SER A 16 11.32 -4.90 11.41
CA SER A 16 11.66 -5.56 10.15
C SER A 16 11.18 -4.77 8.93
N ILE A 17 9.96 -4.20 8.97
CA ILE A 17 9.42 -3.42 7.84
C ILE A 17 10.13 -2.09 7.66
N VAL A 18 10.56 -1.45 8.76
CA VAL A 18 11.35 -0.23 8.69
C VAL A 18 12.74 -0.51 8.12
N ILE A 19 13.41 -1.58 8.56
CA ILE A 19 14.70 -2.00 7.98
C ILE A 19 14.53 -2.31 6.49
N TYR A 20 13.51 -3.09 6.13
CA TYR A 20 13.18 -3.40 4.73
C TYR A 20 12.96 -2.14 3.89
N CYS A 21 12.17 -1.18 4.39
CA CYS A 21 11.91 0.09 3.73
C CYS A 21 13.21 0.87 3.49
N ILE A 22 14.08 0.98 4.52
CA ILE A 22 15.36 1.70 4.40
C ILE A 22 16.28 1.00 3.40
N SER A 23 16.45 -0.31 3.52
CA SER A 23 17.33 -1.09 2.64
C SER A 23 16.92 -0.99 1.18
N LEU A 24 15.63 -1.12 0.85
CA LEU A 24 15.16 -1.00 -0.53
C LEU A 24 15.21 0.45 -1.03
N THR A 25 14.87 1.44 -0.20
CA THR A 25 14.98 2.86 -0.59
C THR A 25 16.42 3.22 -0.97
N LEU A 26 17.42 2.68 -0.24
CA LEU A 26 18.83 2.87 -0.57
C LEU A 26 19.21 2.25 -1.92
N LEU A 27 18.74 1.02 -2.20
CA LEU A 27 19.01 0.36 -3.48
C LEU A 27 18.33 1.09 -4.64
N GLU A 28 17.07 1.50 -4.47
CA GLU A 28 16.32 2.28 -5.46
C GLU A 28 17.00 3.62 -5.75
N THR A 29 17.41 4.35 -4.71
CA THR A 29 18.15 5.61 -4.87
C THR A 29 19.44 5.41 -5.65
N LEU A 30 20.13 4.29 -5.41
CA LEU A 30 21.37 3.96 -6.12
C LEU A 30 21.10 3.63 -7.60
N VAL A 31 20.01 2.94 -7.94
CA VAL A 31 19.60 2.72 -9.34
C VAL A 31 19.26 4.05 -10.01
N ILE A 32 18.49 4.93 -9.35
CA ILE A 32 18.19 6.29 -9.85
C ILE A 32 19.49 7.07 -10.11
N MET A 33 20.47 7.01 -9.20
CA MET A 33 21.75 7.71 -9.38
C MET A 33 22.49 7.22 -10.63
N PHE A 34 22.55 5.90 -10.85
CA PHE A 34 23.16 5.38 -12.07
C PHE A 34 22.35 5.76 -13.31
N HIS A 35 21.01 5.81 -13.23
CA HIS A 35 20.14 6.20 -14.33
C HIS A 35 20.39 7.64 -14.76
N LEU A 36 20.42 8.56 -13.80
CA LEU A 36 20.73 9.96 -14.06
C LEU A 36 22.14 10.16 -14.62
N ASP A 37 23.13 9.43 -14.11
CA ASP A 37 24.50 9.48 -14.63
C ASP A 37 24.59 8.91 -16.05
N PHE A 38 23.87 7.83 -16.37
CA PHE A 38 23.78 7.27 -17.72
C PHE A 38 23.14 8.26 -18.69
N VAL A 39 21.96 8.77 -18.35
CA VAL A 39 21.21 9.71 -19.19
C VAL A 39 21.99 11.01 -19.41
N SER A 40 22.74 11.48 -18.42
CA SER A 40 23.57 12.69 -18.55
C SER A 40 24.62 12.61 -19.68
N LYS A 41 25.00 11.41 -20.13
CA LYS A 41 25.98 11.22 -21.23
C LYS A 41 25.35 11.37 -22.62
N PHE A 42 24.04 11.57 -22.69
CA PHE A 42 23.29 11.68 -23.93
C PHE A 42 22.45 12.96 -23.92
N ILE A 43 22.44 13.68 -25.04
CA ILE A 43 21.43 14.71 -25.29
C ILE A 43 20.21 13.98 -25.86
N LEU A 44 19.22 13.77 -25.00
CA LEU A 44 18.01 13.03 -25.35
C LEU A 44 17.12 13.82 -26.31
N THR A 45 16.42 13.09 -27.18
CA THR A 45 15.29 13.63 -27.95
C THR A 45 14.08 13.82 -27.02
N GLN A 46 13.06 14.58 -27.43
CA GLN A 46 11.83 14.76 -26.63
C GLN A 46 11.19 13.41 -26.21
N ASN A 47 11.22 12.41 -27.11
CA ASN A 47 10.72 11.07 -26.80
C ASN A 47 11.62 10.35 -25.79
N GLY A 48 12.95 10.44 -25.94
CA GLY A 48 13.90 9.86 -24.99
C GLY A 48 13.78 10.47 -23.60
N ASP A 49 13.55 11.78 -23.52
CA ASP A 49 13.34 12.51 -22.27
C ASP A 49 12.07 12.04 -21.56
N GLY A 50 10.94 11.96 -22.27
CA GLY A 50 9.69 11.42 -21.70
C GLY A 50 9.79 9.95 -21.27
N ILE A 51 10.60 9.14 -21.95
CA ILE A 51 10.88 7.75 -21.54
C ILE A 51 11.70 7.74 -20.23
N SER A 52 12.74 8.57 -20.14
CA SER A 52 13.56 8.74 -18.93
C SER A 52 12.76 9.25 -17.73
N GLU A 53 11.91 10.26 -17.94
CA GLU A 53 11.01 10.78 -16.90
C GLU A 53 10.05 9.70 -16.40
N SER A 54 9.54 8.84 -17.29
CA SER A 54 8.65 7.73 -16.94
C SER A 54 9.32 6.74 -15.98
N ASP A 55 10.55 6.33 -16.29
CA ASP A 55 11.31 5.42 -15.47
C ASP A 55 11.58 6.00 -14.06
N LEU A 56 11.98 7.27 -13.98
CA LEU A 56 12.20 7.97 -12.71
C LEU A 56 10.93 8.02 -11.85
N ILE A 57 9.76 8.28 -12.44
CA ILE A 57 8.49 8.25 -11.73
C ILE A 57 8.18 6.85 -11.20
N TYR A 58 8.55 5.80 -11.93
CA TYR A 58 8.31 4.42 -11.49
C TYR A 58 9.13 4.07 -10.25
N HIS A 59 10.40 4.47 -10.20
CA HIS A 59 11.23 4.35 -9.01
C HIS A 59 10.66 5.18 -7.84
N ALA A 60 10.19 6.41 -8.10
CA ALA A 60 9.59 7.27 -7.07
C ALA A 60 8.32 6.65 -6.46
N ILE A 61 7.43 6.08 -7.28
CA ILE A 61 6.22 5.37 -6.82
C ILE A 61 6.59 4.13 -6.01
N PHE A 62 7.63 3.39 -6.43
CA PHE A 62 8.09 2.23 -5.69
C PHE A 62 8.57 2.63 -4.28
N ILE A 63 9.39 3.68 -4.17
CA ILE A 63 9.82 4.23 -2.86
C ILE A 63 8.61 4.69 -2.02
N ALA A 64 7.66 5.39 -2.62
CA ALA A 64 6.43 5.80 -1.94
C ALA A 64 5.62 4.59 -1.43
N SER A 65 5.62 3.47 -2.17
CA SER A 65 4.95 2.23 -1.77
C SER A 65 5.59 1.61 -0.52
N LEU A 66 6.91 1.70 -0.36
CA LEU A 66 7.63 1.21 0.82
C LEU A 66 7.24 2.00 2.07
N VAL A 67 7.21 3.33 1.96
CA VAL A 67 6.76 4.21 3.05
C VAL A 67 5.31 3.91 3.41
N PHE A 68 4.45 3.73 2.40
CA PHE A 68 3.05 3.40 2.60
C PHE A 68 2.86 2.05 3.31
N GLN A 69 3.68 1.03 3.02
CA GLN A 69 3.68 -0.25 3.74
C GLN A 69 3.99 -0.09 5.24
N VAL A 70 4.96 0.77 5.59
CA VAL A 70 5.26 1.08 7.00
C VAL A 70 4.07 1.74 7.69
N ILE A 71 3.39 2.69 7.02
CA ILE A 71 2.19 3.35 7.52
C ILE A 71 1.06 2.33 7.73
N LEU A 72 0.81 1.44 6.77
CA LEU A 72 -0.19 0.36 6.90
C LEU A 72 0.13 -0.60 8.04
N CYS A 73 1.40 -0.94 8.24
CA CYS A 73 1.84 -1.77 9.36
C CYS A 73 1.57 -1.09 10.70
N LEU A 74 1.93 0.19 10.84
CA LEU A 74 1.64 0.98 12.04
C LEU A 74 0.14 1.01 12.33
N ASP A 75 -0.67 1.30 11.32
CA ASP A 75 -2.12 1.34 11.42
C ASP A 75 -2.71 0.00 11.89
N ALA A 76 -2.26 -1.10 11.28
CA ALA A 76 -2.67 -2.46 11.62
C ALA A 76 -2.34 -2.84 13.06
N LEU A 77 -1.15 -2.46 13.54
CA LEU A 77 -0.71 -2.71 14.91
C LEU A 77 -1.46 -1.84 15.93
N ILE A 78 -1.72 -0.57 15.61
CA ILE A 78 -2.46 0.37 16.49
C ILE A 78 -3.91 -0.09 16.66
N GLN A 79 -4.56 -0.46 15.57
CA GLN A 79 -5.95 -0.89 15.58
C GLN A 79 -6.13 -2.37 15.95
N LYS A 80 -5.02 -3.13 16.08
CA LYS A 80 -5.02 -4.58 16.30
C LYS A 80 -5.90 -5.33 15.29
N ASN A 81 -5.79 -4.90 14.04
CA ASN A 81 -6.70 -5.31 12.98
C ASN A 81 -6.04 -6.35 12.05
N SER A 82 -6.49 -7.60 12.18
CA SER A 82 -6.02 -8.72 11.35
C SER A 82 -6.33 -8.55 9.86
N ILE A 83 -7.36 -7.77 9.50
CA ILE A 83 -7.69 -7.53 8.09
C ILE A 83 -6.67 -6.59 7.45
N GLN A 84 -6.23 -5.55 8.16
CA GLN A 84 -5.18 -4.64 7.68
C GLN A 84 -3.84 -5.37 7.52
N LEU A 85 -3.53 -6.36 8.38
CA LEU A 85 -2.35 -7.22 8.19
C LEU A 85 -2.44 -8.03 6.89
N LYS A 86 -3.61 -8.59 6.55
CA LYS A 86 -3.80 -9.29 5.27
C LYS A 86 -3.68 -8.35 4.09
N ALA A 87 -4.22 -7.13 4.20
CA ALA A 87 -4.09 -6.10 3.18
C ALA A 87 -2.62 -5.71 2.95
N LEU A 88 -1.82 -5.58 4.01
CA LEU A 88 -0.39 -5.33 3.93
C LEU A 88 0.36 -6.46 3.20
N LEU A 89 0.05 -7.73 3.52
CA LEU A 89 0.64 -8.88 2.83
C LEU A 89 0.27 -8.90 1.34
N ALA A 90 -0.99 -8.68 1.01
CA ALA A 90 -1.47 -8.60 -0.37
C ALA A 90 -0.79 -7.44 -1.13
N PHE A 91 -0.63 -6.29 -0.49
CA PHE A 91 0.06 -5.15 -1.07
C PHE A 91 1.56 -5.42 -1.31
N ASN A 92 2.22 -6.20 -0.46
CA ASN A 92 3.61 -6.59 -0.70
C ASN A 92 3.77 -7.54 -1.90
N ILE A 93 2.82 -8.46 -2.09
CA ILE A 93 2.77 -9.32 -3.29
C ILE A 93 2.54 -8.46 -4.54
N PHE A 94 1.70 -7.43 -4.45
CA PHE A 94 1.51 -6.47 -5.52
C PHE A 94 2.80 -5.69 -5.83
N SER A 95 3.55 -5.23 -4.82
CA SER A 95 4.86 -4.60 -5.00
C SER A 95 5.88 -5.52 -5.69
N LEU A 96 5.81 -6.84 -5.45
CA LEU A 96 6.66 -7.80 -6.18
C LEU A 96 6.32 -7.85 -7.67
N ALA A 97 5.03 -7.88 -8.03
CA ALA A 97 4.60 -7.83 -9.42
C ALA A 97 4.99 -6.50 -10.09
N TYR A 98 4.92 -5.40 -9.34
CA TYR A 98 5.37 -4.09 -9.80
C TYR A 98 6.88 -4.10 -10.11
N ALA A 99 7.73 -4.63 -9.21
CA ALA A 99 9.17 -4.74 -9.45
C ALA A 99 9.50 -5.56 -10.71
N ALA A 100 8.75 -6.63 -10.99
CA ALA A 100 8.93 -7.42 -12.20
C ALA A 100 8.58 -6.63 -13.48
N LEU A 101 7.57 -5.77 -13.43
CA LEU A 101 7.20 -4.90 -14.55
C LEU A 101 8.21 -3.76 -14.74
N GLN A 102 8.73 -3.21 -13.65
CA GLN A 102 9.76 -2.17 -13.66
C GLN A 102 11.02 -2.64 -14.39
N ILE A 103 11.50 -3.86 -14.13
CA ILE A 103 12.63 -4.46 -14.86
C ILE A 103 12.36 -4.50 -16.38
N GLN A 104 11.15 -4.88 -16.79
CA GLN A 104 10.80 -4.89 -18.22
C GLN A 104 10.78 -3.49 -18.84
N GLN A 105 10.33 -2.49 -18.07
CA GLN A 105 10.32 -1.09 -18.51
C GLN A 105 11.75 -0.56 -18.65
N HIS A 106 12.62 -0.84 -17.68
CA HIS A 106 14.01 -0.42 -17.71
C HIS A 106 14.76 -1.03 -18.91
N ILE A 107 14.55 -2.31 -19.22
CA ILE A 107 15.12 -2.94 -20.44
C ILE A 107 14.64 -2.24 -21.71
N THR A 108 13.35 -1.87 -21.76
CA THR A 108 12.80 -1.13 -22.92
C THR A 108 13.43 0.26 -23.03
N LEU A 109 13.72 0.91 -21.91
CA LEU A 109 14.40 2.21 -21.87
C LEU A 109 15.83 2.11 -22.38
N GLU A 110 16.56 1.07 -21.98
CA GLU A 110 17.91 0.82 -22.46
C GLU A 110 17.93 0.66 -23.99
N GLU A 111 16.93 0.00 -24.57
CA GLU A 111 16.79 -0.25 -26.01
C GLU A 111 16.33 0.98 -26.81
N GLU A 112 15.24 1.63 -26.38
CA GLU A 112 14.57 2.68 -27.14
C GLU A 112 14.92 4.10 -26.66
N GLY A 113 15.29 4.29 -25.39
CA GLY A 113 15.44 5.61 -24.75
C GLY A 113 16.58 6.47 -25.30
N THR A 114 17.64 5.86 -25.79
CA THR A 114 18.78 6.56 -26.44
C THR A 114 18.74 6.48 -27.97
N SER A 115 17.65 5.97 -28.56
CA SER A 115 17.49 5.92 -30.01
C SER A 115 17.51 7.34 -30.58
N GLN A 116 18.44 7.58 -31.52
CA GLN A 116 18.66 8.89 -32.15
C GLN A 116 19.15 10.00 -31.20
N ALA A 117 19.58 9.68 -29.98
CA ALA A 117 20.19 10.64 -29.06
C ALA A 117 21.63 10.99 -29.49
N ILE A 118 22.07 12.22 -29.18
CA ILE A 118 23.44 12.65 -29.45
C ILE A 118 24.32 12.25 -28.28
N PHE A 119 25.36 11.46 -28.54
CA PHE A 119 26.32 11.04 -27.52
C PHE A 119 27.29 12.17 -27.20
N SER A 120 27.32 12.60 -25.93
CA SER A 120 28.16 13.71 -25.44
C SER A 120 28.68 13.38 -24.04
N PRO A 121 29.69 12.50 -23.92
CA PRO A 121 30.22 12.10 -22.61
C PRO A 121 31.08 13.20 -21.97
N ASP A 122 31.05 13.30 -20.64
CA ASP A 122 31.92 14.21 -19.88
C ASP A 122 33.42 13.87 -20.03
N ASP A 123 33.73 12.58 -20.17
CA ASP A 123 35.09 12.08 -20.33
C ASP A 123 35.13 10.94 -21.37
N ILE A 124 35.63 11.28 -22.55
CA ILE A 124 35.78 10.37 -23.70
C ILE A 124 36.75 9.21 -23.39
N THR A 125 37.70 9.39 -22.47
CA THR A 125 38.67 8.33 -22.13
C THR A 125 38.03 7.21 -21.31
N LYS A 126 37.07 7.57 -20.46
CA LYS A 126 36.29 6.64 -19.64
C LYS A 126 35.12 6.03 -20.41
N PHE A 127 34.53 6.79 -21.33
CA PHE A 127 33.34 6.42 -22.10
C PHE A 127 33.58 6.63 -23.61
N PRO A 128 34.33 5.74 -24.27
CA PRO A 128 34.81 5.95 -25.64
C PRO A 128 33.73 5.81 -26.71
N THR A 129 32.71 4.97 -26.49
CA THR A 129 31.62 4.76 -27.44
C THR A 129 30.26 4.73 -26.74
N PRO A 130 29.17 5.12 -27.44
CA PRO A 130 27.82 5.07 -26.89
C PRO A 130 27.42 3.64 -26.49
N GLU A 131 27.79 2.65 -27.30
CA GLU A 131 27.50 1.24 -27.01
C GLU A 131 28.27 0.74 -25.78
N PHE A 132 29.55 1.09 -25.64
CA PHE A 132 30.32 0.73 -24.44
C PHE A 132 29.73 1.35 -23.18
N THR A 133 29.35 2.62 -23.26
CA THR A 133 28.70 3.35 -22.15
C THR A 133 27.41 2.66 -21.75
N LYS A 134 26.54 2.37 -22.71
CA LYS A 134 25.29 1.64 -22.49
C LYS A 134 25.54 0.29 -21.80
N GLN A 135 26.43 -0.55 -22.34
CA GLN A 135 26.75 -1.85 -21.75
C GLN A 135 27.33 -1.75 -20.33
N TYR A 136 28.12 -0.71 -20.05
CA TYR A 136 28.68 -0.46 -18.72
C TYR A 136 27.58 -0.22 -17.67
N TYR A 137 26.61 0.66 -17.95
CA TYR A 137 25.52 0.95 -17.02
C TYR A 137 24.54 -0.23 -16.91
N ILE A 138 24.20 -0.88 -18.02
CA ILE A 138 23.37 -2.10 -18.05
C ILE A 138 23.91 -3.17 -17.09
N LYS A 139 25.21 -3.43 -17.16
CA LYS A 139 25.88 -4.43 -16.32
C LYS A 139 25.87 -4.04 -14.85
N LYS A 140 25.70 -2.75 -14.52
CA LYS A 140 25.68 -2.24 -13.16
C LYS A 140 24.26 -2.15 -12.57
N MET A 141 23.27 -1.74 -13.36
CA MET A 141 21.89 -1.49 -12.91
C MET A 141 21.08 -2.78 -12.78
N ARG A 142 20.99 -3.59 -13.84
CA ARG A 142 20.20 -4.82 -13.87
C ARG A 142 20.41 -5.76 -12.66
N PRO A 143 21.65 -6.05 -12.20
CA PRO A 143 21.83 -6.92 -11.03
C PRO A 143 21.23 -6.32 -9.76
N ILE A 144 21.20 -5.00 -9.63
CA ILE A 144 20.64 -4.31 -8.45
C ILE A 144 19.12 -4.44 -8.44
N GLU A 145 18.47 -4.29 -9.60
CA GLU A 145 17.02 -4.50 -9.74
C GLU A 145 16.62 -5.95 -9.44
N TYR A 146 17.41 -6.94 -9.89
CA TYR A 146 17.19 -8.34 -9.53
C TYR A 146 17.37 -8.60 -8.03
N ILE A 147 18.33 -7.92 -7.39
CA ILE A 147 18.52 -7.96 -5.93
C ILE A 147 17.29 -7.37 -5.24
N ILE A 148 16.77 -6.23 -5.70
CA ILE A 148 15.54 -5.60 -5.17
C ILE A 148 14.38 -6.59 -5.27
N ALA A 149 14.10 -7.16 -6.45
CA ALA A 149 13.04 -8.13 -6.64
C ALA A 149 13.19 -9.37 -5.73
N GLY A 150 14.42 -9.88 -5.59
CA GLY A 150 14.75 -10.98 -4.69
C GLY A 150 14.52 -10.65 -3.21
N LEU A 151 14.87 -9.44 -2.77
CA LEU A 151 14.62 -8.96 -1.42
C LEU A 151 13.13 -8.79 -1.13
N VAL A 152 12.34 -8.25 -2.07
CA VAL A 152 10.88 -8.13 -1.94
C VAL A 152 10.24 -9.53 -1.80
N LEU A 153 10.69 -10.49 -2.61
CA LEU A 153 10.22 -11.88 -2.53
C LEU A 153 10.57 -12.53 -1.19
N GLY A 154 11.83 -12.42 -0.75
CA GLY A 154 12.27 -12.95 0.54
C GLY A 154 11.53 -12.31 1.71
N TYR A 155 11.35 -11.00 1.67
CA TYR A 155 10.60 -10.28 2.70
C TYR A 155 9.12 -10.66 2.71
N SER A 156 8.51 -10.99 1.57
CA SER A 156 7.12 -11.49 1.51
C SER A 156 6.92 -12.72 2.41
N MET A 157 7.89 -13.63 2.46
CA MET A 157 7.83 -14.81 3.32
C MET A 157 7.92 -14.43 4.80
N ILE A 158 8.89 -13.58 5.16
CA ILE A 158 9.09 -13.10 6.55
C ILE A 158 7.84 -12.35 7.04
N LEU A 159 7.32 -11.44 6.21
CA LEU A 159 6.12 -10.67 6.47
C LEU A 159 4.91 -11.59 6.66
N GLY A 160 4.78 -12.64 5.84
CA GLY A 160 3.73 -13.65 6.00
C GLY A 160 3.81 -14.40 7.33
N LEU A 161 5.01 -14.81 7.75
CA LEU A 161 5.23 -15.49 9.04
C LEU A 161 4.87 -14.62 10.24
N PHE A 162 5.33 -13.36 10.26
CA PHE A 162 4.99 -12.41 11.31
C PHE A 162 3.51 -12.06 11.32
N SER A 163 2.92 -11.84 10.13
CA SER A 163 1.48 -11.58 9.99
C SER A 163 0.65 -12.74 10.52
N TYR A 164 1.03 -13.99 10.22
CA TYR A 164 0.33 -15.17 10.72
C TYR A 164 0.34 -15.23 12.26
N LYS A 165 1.51 -15.00 12.88
CA LYS A 165 1.64 -14.98 14.36
C LYS A 165 0.79 -13.86 14.97
N LEU A 166 0.86 -12.65 14.43
CA LEU A 166 0.08 -11.51 14.92
C LEU A 166 -1.43 -11.69 14.71
N MET A 167 -1.85 -12.26 13.59
CA MET A 167 -3.26 -12.56 13.33
C MET A 167 -3.84 -13.50 14.38
N SER A 168 -3.05 -14.49 14.84
CA SER A 168 -3.46 -15.35 15.95
C SER A 168 -3.61 -14.55 17.25
N GLU A 169 -2.64 -13.71 17.61
CA GLU A 169 -2.71 -12.87 18.82
C GLU A 169 -3.95 -11.95 18.81
N PHE A 170 -4.17 -11.24 17.70
CA PHE A 170 -5.31 -10.34 17.52
C PHE A 170 -6.63 -11.10 17.54
N GLY A 171 -6.65 -12.32 16.98
CA GLY A 171 -7.82 -13.20 17.02
C GLY A 171 -8.23 -13.54 18.46
N TRP A 172 -7.27 -13.87 19.32
CA TRP A 172 -7.53 -14.17 20.74
C TRP A 172 -8.01 -12.95 21.53
N GLU A 173 -7.44 -11.77 21.27
CA GLU A 173 -7.86 -10.54 21.95
C GLU A 173 -9.25 -10.09 21.49
N ASN A 174 -9.52 -10.10 20.18
CA ASN A 174 -10.82 -9.77 19.62
C ASN A 174 -11.90 -10.78 20.03
N TYR A 175 -11.58 -12.07 20.12
CA TYR A 175 -12.52 -13.10 20.57
C TYR A 175 -13.08 -12.80 21.97
N LYS A 176 -12.24 -12.32 22.90
CA LYS A 176 -12.66 -11.97 24.26
C LYS A 176 -13.62 -10.79 24.31
N ILE A 177 -13.60 -9.92 23.30
CA ILE A 177 -14.42 -8.70 23.23
C ILE A 177 -15.71 -8.95 22.44
N TYR A 178 -15.66 -9.77 21.39
CA TYR A 178 -16.76 -9.96 20.42
C TYR A 178 -17.57 -11.25 20.62
N SER A 179 -17.53 -11.89 21.79
CA SER A 179 -18.10 -13.23 22.00
C SER A 179 -19.64 -13.34 21.96
N GLY A 180 -20.38 -12.23 21.80
CA GLY A 180 -21.84 -12.23 21.94
C GLY A 180 -22.67 -12.31 20.66
N ASP A 181 -22.28 -11.61 19.58
CA ASP A 181 -23.14 -11.43 18.40
C ASP A 181 -22.38 -11.55 17.07
N LEU A 182 -22.77 -12.56 16.28
CA LEU A 182 -22.23 -12.83 14.95
C LEU A 182 -22.53 -11.70 13.96
N GLN A 183 -23.66 -11.00 14.10
CA GLN A 183 -24.07 -9.93 13.19
C GLN A 183 -23.19 -8.70 13.37
N VAL A 184 -22.96 -8.27 14.61
CA VAL A 184 -22.07 -7.15 14.94
C VAL A 184 -20.64 -7.44 14.51
N ARG A 185 -20.16 -8.68 14.74
CA ARG A 185 -18.84 -9.12 14.28
C ARG A 185 -18.71 -9.03 12.75
N ASN A 186 -19.68 -9.50 11.99
CA ASN A 186 -19.63 -9.46 10.52
C ASN A 186 -19.71 -8.02 9.99
N ALA A 187 -20.52 -7.15 10.61
CA ALA A 187 -20.59 -5.74 10.28
C ALA A 187 -19.24 -5.03 10.53
N LEU A 188 -18.60 -5.30 11.66
CA LEU A 188 -17.27 -4.79 12.00
C LEU A 188 -16.20 -5.23 11.01
N LEU A 189 -16.16 -6.52 10.66
CA LEU A 189 -15.21 -7.06 9.70
C LEU A 189 -15.39 -6.40 8.32
N SER A 190 -16.63 -6.19 7.89
CA SER A 190 -16.94 -5.50 6.62
C SER A 190 -16.44 -4.06 6.65
N LEU A 191 -16.67 -3.35 7.76
CA LEU A 191 -16.23 -1.97 7.94
C LEU A 191 -14.70 -1.85 7.96
N THR A 192 -14.01 -2.72 8.68
CA THR A 192 -12.54 -2.68 8.74
C THR A 192 -11.88 -3.13 7.45
N LEU A 193 -12.50 -4.04 6.70
CA LEU A 193 -12.08 -4.38 5.34
C LEU A 193 -12.27 -3.20 4.39
N LEU A 194 -13.42 -2.53 4.44
CA LEU A 194 -13.69 -1.33 3.66
C LEU A 194 -12.65 -0.24 3.94
N GLN A 195 -12.33 0.02 5.21
CA GLN A 195 -11.29 0.98 5.58
C GLN A 195 -9.91 0.59 5.02
N ALA A 196 -9.55 -0.69 5.04
CA ALA A 196 -8.29 -1.17 4.47
C ALA A 196 -8.26 -0.97 2.95
N LEU A 197 -9.34 -1.31 2.24
CA LEU A 197 -9.45 -1.15 0.80
C LEU A 197 -9.38 0.31 0.37
N ILE A 198 -10.08 1.23 1.05
CA ILE A 198 -10.03 2.66 0.75
C ILE A 198 -8.60 3.20 0.85
N LYS A 199 -7.81 2.77 1.84
CA LYS A 199 -6.40 3.20 1.97
C LYS A 199 -5.57 2.74 0.78
N LEU A 200 -5.80 1.50 0.30
CA LEU A 200 -5.13 0.99 -0.89
C LEU A 200 -5.59 1.72 -2.16
N ASP A 201 -6.89 1.96 -2.32
CA ASP A 201 -7.46 2.68 -3.47
C ASP A 201 -6.88 4.08 -3.60
N VAL A 202 -6.78 4.83 -2.50
CA VAL A 202 -6.18 6.17 -2.50
C VAL A 202 -4.73 6.11 -2.99
N PHE A 203 -3.94 5.14 -2.53
CA PHE A 203 -2.55 4.98 -2.99
C PHE A 203 -2.48 4.61 -4.47
N LEU A 204 -3.31 3.66 -4.93
CA LEU A 204 -3.33 3.19 -6.32
C LEU A 204 -3.77 4.28 -7.30
N ILE A 205 -4.83 5.04 -6.96
CA ILE A 205 -5.31 6.16 -7.78
C ILE A 205 -4.24 7.26 -7.87
N LEU A 206 -3.59 7.60 -6.74
CA LEU A 206 -2.51 8.58 -6.73
C LEU A 206 -1.32 8.11 -7.58
N SER A 207 -0.93 6.84 -7.45
CA SER A 207 0.15 6.25 -8.23
C SER A 207 -0.15 6.29 -9.72
N TYR A 208 -1.37 5.91 -10.13
CA TYR A 208 -1.82 6.00 -11.52
C TYR A 208 -1.77 7.45 -12.04
N ALA A 209 -2.21 8.43 -11.24
CA ALA A 209 -2.15 9.83 -11.61
C ALA A 209 -0.71 10.31 -11.84
N LEU A 210 0.25 9.88 -11.01
CA LEU A 210 1.67 10.18 -11.19
C LEU A 210 2.25 9.54 -12.46
N GLN A 211 1.87 8.30 -12.78
CA GLN A 211 2.34 7.58 -13.98
C GLN A 211 1.89 8.24 -15.29
N LEU A 212 0.84 9.07 -15.28
CA LEU A 212 0.38 9.79 -16.46
C LEU A 212 1.17 11.08 -16.75
N ILE A 213 1.95 11.60 -15.79
CA ILE A 213 2.71 12.86 -15.94
C ILE A 213 3.62 12.85 -17.19
N PRO A 214 4.44 11.82 -17.47
CA PRO A 214 5.35 11.80 -18.61
C PRO A 214 4.64 11.75 -19.97
N SER A 215 3.40 11.23 -20.00
CA SER A 215 2.60 11.17 -21.24
C SER A 215 2.43 12.56 -21.87
N LYS A 216 2.40 13.61 -21.05
CA LYS A 216 2.38 15.00 -21.50
C LYS A 216 3.69 15.43 -22.17
N SER A 217 4.83 15.00 -21.65
CA SER A 217 6.18 15.28 -22.19
C SER A 217 6.35 14.69 -23.60
N ILE A 218 5.74 13.53 -23.84
CA ILE A 218 5.73 12.81 -25.13
C ILE A 218 4.76 13.44 -26.18
N GLY A 219 4.24 14.66 -25.91
CA GLY A 219 3.50 15.45 -26.90
C GLY A 219 1.97 15.31 -26.85
N TYR A 220 1.41 14.80 -25.76
CA TYR A 220 -0.03 14.70 -25.58
C TYR A 220 -0.62 15.96 -24.92
N SER A 221 -1.38 16.76 -25.67
CA SER A 221 -1.90 18.07 -25.25
C SER A 221 -3.16 18.04 -24.38
N ASP A 222 -3.92 16.94 -24.37
CA ASP A 222 -5.24 16.86 -23.73
C ASP A 222 -5.23 16.33 -22.27
N SER A 223 -4.09 16.36 -21.58
CA SER A 223 -3.97 15.75 -20.24
C SER A 223 -4.78 16.45 -19.13
N LYS A 224 -5.15 17.73 -19.30
CA LYS A 224 -5.76 18.54 -18.23
C LYS A 224 -7.20 18.12 -17.91
N PHE A 225 -8.02 17.89 -18.93
CA PHE A 225 -9.37 17.35 -18.76
C PHE A 225 -9.33 15.90 -18.30
N GLU A 226 -8.28 15.19 -18.69
CA GLU A 226 -8.10 13.76 -18.50
C GLU A 226 -7.79 13.41 -17.02
N THR A 227 -6.85 14.12 -16.37
CA THR A 227 -6.59 13.97 -14.93
C THR A 227 -7.79 14.40 -14.08
N VAL A 228 -8.45 15.50 -14.43
CA VAL A 228 -9.60 16.04 -13.67
C VAL A 228 -10.83 15.13 -13.77
N SER A 229 -11.05 14.48 -14.92
CA SER A 229 -12.20 13.58 -15.13
C SER A 229 -12.12 12.28 -14.31
N ILE A 230 -10.92 11.74 -14.07
CA ILE A 230 -10.71 10.56 -13.21
C ILE A 230 -11.15 10.84 -11.76
N PHE A 231 -10.93 12.07 -11.28
CA PHE A 231 -11.32 12.47 -9.93
C PHE A 231 -12.83 12.78 -9.80
N ILE A 232 -13.55 13.02 -10.91
CA ILE A 232 -14.91 13.61 -10.89
C ILE A 232 -16.00 12.72 -11.52
N GLY A 233 -15.71 11.81 -12.45
CA GLY A 233 -16.75 11.14 -13.26
C GLY A 233 -16.76 9.61 -13.22
N GLY A 234 -17.94 9.03 -12.92
CA GLY A 234 -18.40 7.69 -13.36
C GLY A 234 -17.33 6.59 -13.45
N PHE A 235 -16.82 6.16 -12.28
CA PHE A 235 -15.63 5.31 -12.07
C PHE A 235 -15.51 4.03 -12.90
N ILE A 236 -16.58 3.49 -13.50
CA ILE A 236 -16.56 2.19 -14.21
C ILE A 236 -16.58 2.39 -15.73
N ILE A 237 -17.47 3.25 -16.24
CA ILE A 237 -17.65 3.46 -17.69
C ILE A 237 -16.48 4.24 -18.28
N LEU A 238 -15.99 5.26 -17.56
CA LEU A 238 -14.82 6.02 -17.98
C LEU A 238 -13.55 5.18 -17.85
N PHE A 239 -13.39 4.39 -16.79
CA PHE A 239 -12.27 3.43 -16.65
C PHE A 239 -12.21 2.43 -17.81
N MET A 240 -13.36 1.86 -18.19
CA MET A 240 -13.43 0.86 -19.25
C MET A 240 -13.14 1.47 -20.63
N ALA A 241 -13.69 2.65 -20.92
CA ALA A 241 -13.39 3.39 -22.15
C ALA A 241 -11.90 3.75 -22.27
N TRP A 242 -11.26 4.05 -21.14
CA TRP A 242 -9.84 4.38 -21.09
C TRP A 242 -8.92 3.17 -21.16
N MET A 243 -9.29 2.06 -20.52
CA MET A 243 -8.61 0.78 -20.71
C MET A 243 -8.54 0.47 -22.20
N VAL A 244 -9.64 0.64 -22.93
CA VAL A 244 -9.68 0.44 -24.38
C VAL A 244 -8.77 1.43 -25.12
N LYS A 245 -8.79 2.72 -24.76
CA LYS A 245 -7.93 3.75 -25.37
C LYS A 245 -6.43 3.50 -25.17
N ILE A 246 -6.02 3.03 -24.00
CA ILE A 246 -4.62 2.68 -23.69
C ILE A 246 -4.22 1.36 -24.39
N LEU A 247 -5.16 0.43 -24.56
CA LEU A 247 -4.87 -0.89 -25.13
C LEU A 247 -4.71 -0.84 -26.65
N ILE A 248 -5.49 -0.01 -27.35
CA ILE A 248 -5.46 0.06 -28.82
C ILE A 248 -4.21 0.84 -29.27
N PRO A 249 -3.27 0.22 -30.00
CA PRO A 249 -2.12 0.93 -30.55
C PRO A 249 -2.61 1.89 -31.63
N ARG A 250 -2.11 3.14 -31.59
CA ARG A 250 -2.50 4.17 -32.57
C ARG A 250 -1.74 3.95 -33.88
N THR A 251 -2.45 3.92 -35.00
CA THR A 251 -1.88 3.72 -36.35
C THR A 251 -1.09 4.91 -36.87
N ASP A 252 -1.22 6.08 -36.25
CA ASP A 252 -0.69 7.37 -36.75
C ASP A 252 0.80 7.59 -36.42
N GLY A 253 1.54 6.53 -36.06
CA GLY A 253 2.99 6.55 -35.83
C GLY A 253 3.47 7.14 -34.50
N ILE A 254 2.69 8.03 -33.85
CA ILE A 254 3.02 8.60 -32.54
C ILE A 254 2.05 8.05 -31.48
N ASP A 255 2.52 7.06 -30.72
CA ASP A 255 1.78 6.44 -29.62
C ASP A 255 2.42 6.82 -28.27
N PRO A 256 1.82 7.75 -27.51
CA PRO A 256 2.43 8.29 -26.29
C PRO A 256 2.43 7.30 -25.12
N TYR A 257 1.63 6.24 -25.21
CA TYR A 257 1.56 5.21 -24.18
C TYR A 257 2.40 3.99 -24.53
N LYS A 258 3.01 3.90 -25.72
CA LYS A 258 3.77 2.72 -26.16
C LYS A 258 4.72 2.20 -25.08
N PHE A 259 5.49 3.10 -24.47
CA PHE A 259 6.45 2.77 -23.43
C PHE A 259 5.75 2.36 -22.12
N THR A 260 4.88 3.25 -21.61
CA THR A 260 4.25 3.12 -20.29
C THR A 260 3.08 2.13 -20.24
N ARG A 261 2.63 1.59 -21.39
CA ARG A 261 1.41 0.78 -21.56
C ARG A 261 1.31 -0.39 -20.59
N LYS A 262 2.38 -1.17 -20.48
CA LYS A 262 2.37 -2.39 -19.66
C LYS A 262 2.12 -2.06 -18.19
N LEU A 263 2.81 -1.03 -17.69
CA LEU A 263 2.68 -0.62 -16.29
C LEU A 263 1.35 0.11 -16.04
N LEU A 264 0.96 1.03 -16.93
CA LEU A 264 -0.33 1.73 -16.85
C LEU A 264 -1.50 0.74 -16.88
N PHE A 265 -1.47 -0.24 -17.79
CA PHE A 265 -2.49 -1.28 -17.87
C PHE A 265 -2.55 -2.12 -16.59
N PHE A 266 -1.39 -2.52 -16.05
CA PHE A 266 -1.32 -3.26 -14.80
C PHE A 266 -1.91 -2.45 -13.64
N THR A 267 -1.44 -1.22 -13.42
CA THR A 267 -1.92 -0.36 -12.35
C THR A 267 -3.41 -0.05 -12.50
N LEU A 268 -3.87 0.23 -13.72
CA LEU A 268 -5.28 0.52 -14.01
C LEU A 268 -6.16 -0.72 -13.79
N SER A 269 -5.76 -1.89 -14.30
CA SER A 269 -6.48 -3.15 -14.10
C SER A 269 -6.57 -3.51 -12.61
N THR A 270 -5.47 -3.36 -11.85
CA THR A 270 -5.50 -3.62 -10.41
C THR A 270 -6.42 -2.63 -9.70
N THR A 271 -6.32 -1.35 -10.01
CA THR A 271 -7.17 -0.31 -9.41
C THR A 271 -8.65 -0.60 -9.65
N PHE A 272 -9.02 -1.03 -10.86
CA PHE A 272 -10.40 -1.41 -11.18
C PHE A 272 -10.92 -2.57 -10.31
N VAL A 273 -10.09 -3.60 -10.11
CA VAL A 273 -10.44 -4.75 -9.26
C VAL A 273 -10.64 -4.31 -7.81
N PHE A 274 -9.71 -3.53 -7.26
CA PHE A 274 -9.81 -3.06 -5.88
C PHE A 274 -11.03 -2.16 -5.66
N ILE A 275 -11.29 -1.20 -6.55
CA ILE A 275 -12.47 -0.33 -6.49
C ILE A 275 -13.77 -1.12 -6.60
N SER A 276 -13.83 -2.13 -7.47
CA SER A 276 -15.01 -3.00 -7.60
C SER A 276 -15.31 -3.74 -6.29
N ILE A 277 -14.25 -4.25 -5.63
CA ILE A 277 -14.35 -4.89 -4.31
C ILE A 277 -14.77 -3.85 -3.25
N THR A 278 -14.24 -2.62 -3.30
CA THR A 278 -14.60 -1.52 -2.42
C THR A 278 -16.08 -1.16 -2.52
N ILE A 279 -16.62 -1.01 -3.75
CA ILE A 279 -18.05 -0.71 -3.98
C ILE A 279 -18.93 -1.83 -3.43
N TYR A 280 -18.54 -3.09 -3.63
CA TYR A 280 -19.26 -4.25 -3.10
C TYR A 280 -19.34 -4.21 -1.56
N TYR A 281 -18.21 -4.03 -0.87
CA TYR A 281 -18.20 -3.95 0.59
C TYR A 281 -18.84 -2.67 1.13
N ALA A 282 -18.74 -1.54 0.41
CA ALA A 282 -19.46 -0.32 0.75
C ALA A 282 -20.98 -0.55 0.74
N THR A 283 -21.49 -1.28 -0.26
CA THR A 283 -22.92 -1.65 -0.36
C THR A 283 -23.35 -2.53 0.81
N ILE A 284 -22.51 -3.50 1.21
CA ILE A 284 -22.77 -4.35 2.38
C ILE A 284 -22.82 -3.52 3.66
N CYS A 285 -21.82 -2.64 3.87
CA CYS A 285 -21.76 -1.77 5.04
C CYS A 285 -22.98 -0.85 5.11
N PHE A 286 -23.39 -0.27 3.97
CA PHE A 286 -24.57 0.58 3.90
C PHE A 286 -25.86 -0.19 4.21
N LYS A 287 -26.00 -1.41 3.69
CA LYS A 287 -27.15 -2.29 3.98
C LYS A 287 -27.20 -2.69 5.45
N ASN A 288 -26.05 -2.94 6.08
CA ASN A 288 -25.96 -3.26 7.51
C ASN A 288 -26.35 -2.05 8.38
N MET A 289 -25.92 -0.85 8.00
CA MET A 289 -26.30 0.39 8.68
C MET A 289 -27.81 0.67 8.55
N ASN A 290 -28.38 0.47 7.36
CA ASN A 290 -29.82 0.67 7.13
C ASN A 290 -30.70 -0.35 7.88
N ARG A 291 -30.13 -1.48 8.29
CA ARG A 291 -30.77 -2.49 9.16
C ARG A 291 -30.64 -2.19 10.65
N GLY A 292 -30.03 -1.07 11.02
CA GLY A 292 -29.87 -0.65 12.42
C GLY A 292 -28.73 -1.34 13.18
N VAL A 293 -27.85 -2.06 12.49
CA VAL A 293 -26.65 -2.66 13.10
C VAL A 293 -25.57 -1.58 13.22
N TYR A 294 -25.71 -0.73 14.23
CA TYR A 294 -24.73 0.32 14.52
C TYR A 294 -23.55 -0.25 15.28
N VAL A 295 -22.40 -0.31 14.61
CA VAL A 295 -21.15 -0.86 15.13
C VAL A 295 -20.68 -0.16 16.43
N TYR A 296 -20.95 1.15 16.56
CA TYR A 296 -20.47 1.95 17.69
C TYR A 296 -21.33 1.86 18.96
N THR A 297 -22.60 1.46 18.86
CA THR A 297 -23.45 1.30 20.05
C THR A 297 -23.09 0.03 20.82
N GLY A 298 -22.75 -1.06 20.12
CA GLY A 298 -22.33 -2.32 20.75
C GLY A 298 -20.98 -2.25 21.48
N TYR A 299 -20.01 -1.45 20.99
CA TYR A 299 -18.73 -1.24 21.67
C TYR A 299 -18.90 -0.48 23.00
N GLN A 300 -19.85 0.46 23.05
CA GLN A 300 -20.15 1.22 24.27
C GLN A 300 -20.96 0.39 25.28
N SER A 301 -21.76 -0.58 24.82
CA SER A 301 -22.47 -1.54 25.68
C SER A 301 -21.56 -2.63 26.26
N SER A 302 -20.52 -3.07 25.54
CA SER A 302 -19.54 -4.04 26.05
C SER A 302 -18.45 -3.41 26.94
N VAL A 303 -18.23 -2.11 26.82
CA VAL A 303 -17.37 -1.29 27.70
C VAL A 303 -18.19 -0.54 28.76
N GLY A 304 -19.51 -0.74 28.81
CA GLY A 304 -20.37 -0.25 29.89
C GLY A 304 -20.06 -0.94 31.22
N PRO A 305 -20.29 -0.28 32.38
CA PRO A 305 -19.81 -0.72 33.69
C PRO A 305 -20.60 -1.93 34.22
N GLN A 306 -20.47 -3.10 33.58
CA GLN A 306 -21.04 -4.34 34.10
C GLN A 306 -20.16 -4.97 35.20
N ASP A 307 -18.90 -4.55 35.35
CA ASP A 307 -17.99 -5.06 36.40
C ASP A 307 -17.84 -4.14 37.62
N GLU A 308 -18.18 -2.84 37.52
CA GLU A 308 -18.15 -1.94 38.68
C GLU A 308 -19.42 -2.04 39.53
N GLY A 309 -20.60 -2.20 38.93
CA GLY A 309 -21.86 -2.35 39.68
C GLY A 309 -21.86 -3.61 40.57
N ASN A 310 -21.31 -4.72 40.06
CA ASN A 310 -21.36 -6.01 40.74
C ASN A 310 -20.27 -6.15 41.82
N ARG A 311 -19.11 -5.51 41.66
CA ARG A 311 -18.08 -5.43 42.72
C ARG A 311 -18.45 -4.43 43.81
N THR A 312 -19.07 -3.30 43.46
CA THR A 312 -19.45 -2.28 44.44
C THR A 312 -20.67 -2.72 45.24
N SER A 313 -21.68 -3.35 44.60
CA SER A 313 -22.83 -3.96 45.28
C SER A 313 -22.40 -5.10 46.22
N LYS A 314 -21.52 -6.02 45.78
CA LYS A 314 -20.97 -7.08 46.65
C LYS A 314 -20.04 -6.56 47.75
N ARG A 315 -19.37 -5.42 47.56
CA ARG A 315 -18.53 -4.80 48.59
C ARG A 315 -19.38 -4.05 49.62
N PHE A 316 -20.48 -3.41 49.20
CA PHE A 316 -21.43 -2.78 50.12
C PHE A 316 -22.27 -3.81 50.90
N SER A 317 -22.70 -4.93 50.28
CA SER A 317 -23.40 -6.00 51.01
C SER A 317 -22.50 -6.70 52.03
N LYS A 318 -21.21 -6.90 51.69
CA LYS A 318 -20.23 -7.51 52.59
C LYS A 318 -19.79 -6.57 53.72
N ILE A 319 -19.87 -5.26 53.52
CA ILE A 319 -19.64 -4.25 54.57
C ILE A 319 -20.88 -4.11 55.48
N SER A 320 -22.10 -4.25 54.94
CA SER A 320 -23.32 -4.25 55.76
C SER A 320 -23.45 -5.51 56.62
N GLU A 321 -23.13 -6.70 56.10
CA GLU A 321 -23.11 -7.95 56.89
C GLU A 321 -22.07 -7.92 58.01
N VAL A 322 -20.87 -7.35 57.76
CA VAL A 322 -19.82 -7.21 58.79
C VAL A 322 -20.18 -6.13 59.83
N SER A 323 -20.96 -5.11 59.44
CA SER A 323 -21.47 -4.09 60.35
C SER A 323 -22.62 -4.58 61.23
N GLU A 324 -23.52 -5.42 60.71
CA GLU A 324 -24.59 -6.03 61.51
C GLU A 324 -24.04 -7.10 62.46
N ALA A 325 -23.09 -7.92 62.01
CA ALA A 325 -22.42 -8.90 62.87
C ALA A 325 -21.61 -8.25 64.02
N ARG A 326 -21.06 -7.03 63.82
CA ARG A 326 -20.41 -6.26 64.89
C ARG A 326 -21.40 -5.61 65.87
N LYS A 327 -22.64 -5.30 65.45
CA LYS A 327 -23.66 -4.75 66.36
C LYS A 327 -24.28 -5.83 67.24
N SER A 328 -24.38 -7.07 66.77
CA SER A 328 -24.88 -8.20 67.57
C SER A 328 -23.88 -8.73 68.61
N ILE A 329 -22.59 -8.41 68.47
CA ILE A 329 -21.53 -8.80 69.44
C ILE A 329 -21.39 -7.79 70.59
N ILE A 330 -22.01 -6.59 70.51
CA ILE A 330 -21.91 -5.56 71.56
C ILE A 330 -23.16 -5.55 72.49
N ILE A 331 -24.12 -6.45 72.29
CA ILE A 331 -25.36 -6.52 73.11
C ILE A 331 -25.46 -7.83 73.93
N LEU A 332 -24.48 -8.73 73.83
CA LEU A 332 -24.39 -9.92 74.69
C LEU A 332 -22.93 -10.11 75.12
N ASP A 333 -22.71 -9.85 76.41
CA ASP A 333 -21.48 -10.00 77.23
C ASP A 333 -20.33 -8.97 77.07
#